data_AF-E3NFR2-F1
#
_entry.id   AF-E3NFR2-F1
#
_cell.length_a   1.000
_cell.length_b   1.000
_cell.length_c   1.000
_cell.angle_alpha   90.00
_cell.angle_beta   90.00
_cell.angle_gamma   90.00
#
_symmetry.space_group_name_H-M   'P 1'
#
loop_
_entity.id
_entity.type
_entity.pdbx_description
1 polymer ?
#
loop_
_entity_poly.entity_id
_entity_poly.type
_entity_poly.pdbx_seq_one_letter_code
_entity_poly.pdbx_strand_id
1 'polypeptide(L)'
;MSVGMITRESVRGALQHGITAAQIISFLRANAHPQCIATSGAINCLPITVADQIRLWEDERRRMDLKDAYIYSHFESEDEFQGVCDYAQERGILLWANAQQKLVIVNEEGHEYVRQWYKRSKGGETTA
;
A
#
# COMPACT_ATOMS: atom_id res chain seq x y z
N MET A 1 17.36 37.56 4.76
CA MET A 1 18.13 36.35 4.44
C MET A 1 17.63 35.26 5.36
N SER A 2 17.14 34.15 4.81
CA SER A 2 16.64 33.03 5.59
C SER A 2 17.46 31.79 5.25
N VAL A 3 17.81 31.01 6.25
CA VAL A 3 18.51 29.73 6.11
C VAL A 3 17.58 28.66 6.64
N GLY A 4 17.45 27.54 5.93
CA GLY A 4 16.56 26.44 6.29
C GLY A 4 17.19 25.09 5.97
N MET A 5 16.68 24.06 6.62
CA MET A 5 17.04 22.67 6.35
C MET A 5 15.83 21.94 5.79
N ILE A 6 16.05 21.15 4.74
CA ILE A 6 15.03 20.26 4.20
C ILE A 6 15.07 18.98 5.05
N THR A 7 14.05 18.78 5.88
CA THR A 7 13.91 17.59 6.71
C THR A 7 12.68 16.80 6.27
N ARG A 8 12.61 15.55 6.71
CA ARG A 8 11.45 14.69 6.46
C ARG A 8 10.16 15.33 6.98
N GLU A 9 10.20 15.94 8.16
CA GLU A 9 9.05 16.57 8.80
C GLU A 9 8.56 17.78 8.02
N SER A 10 9.46 18.62 7.50
CA SER A 10 9.08 19.80 6.71
C SER A 10 8.47 19.43 5.36
N VAL A 11 9.03 18.41 4.69
CA VAL A 11 8.45 17.87 3.46
C VAL A 11 7.10 17.23 3.73
N ARG A 12 6.95 16.44 4.81
CA ARG A 12 5.66 15.87 5.21
C ARG A 12 4.59 16.94 5.48
N GLY A 13 4.96 18.05 6.13
CA GLY A 13 4.06 19.19 6.33
C GLY A 13 3.58 19.77 5.00
N ALA A 14 4.50 20.01 4.05
CA ALA A 14 4.14 20.49 2.71
C ALA A 14 3.20 19.52 1.98
N LEU A 15 3.47 18.22 2.03
CA LEU A 15 2.63 17.17 1.43
C LEU A 15 1.23 17.12 2.07
N GLN A 16 1.08 17.41 3.37
CA GLN A 16 -0.23 17.48 4.04
C GLN A 16 -1.08 18.64 3.51
N HIS A 17 -0.43 19.73 3.09
CA HIS A 17 -1.08 20.86 2.43
C HIS A 17 -1.31 20.66 0.92
N GLY A 18 -1.05 19.45 0.40
CA GLY A 18 -1.27 19.12 -1.02
C GLY A 18 -0.17 19.57 -1.96
N ILE A 19 0.99 20.00 -1.45
CA ILE A 19 2.17 20.31 -2.27
C ILE A 19 2.90 19.00 -2.56
N THR A 20 3.03 18.62 -3.83
CA THR A 20 3.66 17.35 -4.23
C THR A 20 5.19 17.42 -4.22
N ALA A 21 5.86 16.27 -4.12
CA ALA A 21 7.33 16.20 -4.23
C ALA A 21 7.83 16.81 -5.55
N ALA A 22 7.12 16.57 -6.66
CA ALA A 22 7.45 17.14 -7.96
C ALA A 22 7.40 18.67 -7.97
N GLN A 23 6.39 19.26 -7.30
CA GLN A 23 6.27 20.71 -7.17
C GLN A 23 7.42 21.30 -6.33
N ILE A 24 7.79 20.65 -5.22
CA ILE A 24 8.93 21.07 -4.38
C ILE A 24 10.22 21.07 -5.21
N ILE A 25 10.50 19.97 -5.92
CA ILE A 25 11.71 19.83 -6.75
C ILE A 25 11.73 20.88 -7.88
N SER A 26 10.59 21.09 -8.55
CA SER A 26 10.47 22.11 -9.61
C SER A 26 10.72 23.51 -9.07
N PHE A 27 10.18 23.83 -7.90
CA PHE A 27 10.38 25.13 -7.25
C PHE A 27 11.85 25.37 -6.90
N LEU A 28 12.54 24.36 -6.34
CA LEU A 28 13.96 24.45 -6.02
C LEU A 28 14.84 24.66 -7.25
N ARG A 29 14.52 23.99 -8.37
CA ARG A 29 15.25 24.17 -9.64
C ARG A 29 15.00 25.54 -10.27
N ALA A 30 13.75 26.00 -10.29
CA ALA A 30 13.38 27.29 -10.88
C ALA A 30 13.96 28.48 -10.12
N ASN A 31 14.16 28.35 -8.80
CA ASN A 31 14.72 29.39 -7.93
C ASN A 31 16.17 29.13 -7.52
N ALA A 32 16.87 28.22 -8.20
CA ALA A 32 18.28 27.96 -7.93
C ALA A 32 19.14 29.20 -8.27
N HIS A 33 20.25 29.36 -7.55
CA HIS A 33 21.15 30.48 -7.78
C HIS A 33 21.65 30.47 -9.25
N PRO A 34 21.64 31.61 -9.97
CA PRO A 34 22.00 31.65 -11.40
C PRO A 34 23.37 31.04 -11.71
N GLN A 35 24.32 31.19 -10.79
CA GLN A 35 25.66 30.61 -10.94
C GLN A 35 25.66 29.06 -10.82
N CYS A 36 24.77 28.48 -10.02
CA CYS A 36 24.61 27.02 -9.97
C CYS A 36 23.98 26.49 -11.26
N ILE A 37 23.03 27.24 -11.83
CA ILE A 37 22.42 26.91 -13.13
C ILE A 37 23.45 27.03 -14.25
N ALA A 38 24.28 28.07 -14.25
CA ALA A 38 25.30 28.28 -15.27
C ALA A 38 26.39 27.19 -15.26
N THR A 39 26.80 26.72 -14.06
CA THR A 39 27.85 25.71 -13.91
C THR A 39 27.36 24.29 -14.16
N SER A 40 26.20 23.93 -13.62
CA SER A 40 25.71 22.53 -13.61
C SER A 40 24.51 22.28 -14.53
N GLY A 41 23.91 23.35 -15.06
CA GLY A 41 22.66 23.31 -15.82
C GLY A 41 21.40 23.38 -14.94
N ALA A 42 20.26 23.70 -15.55
CA ALA A 42 18.99 23.88 -14.84
C ALA A 42 18.49 22.60 -14.13
N ILE A 43 18.87 21.42 -14.63
CA ILE A 43 18.43 20.13 -14.07
C ILE A 43 19.34 19.68 -12.92
N ASN A 44 20.66 19.84 -13.05
CA ASN A 44 21.63 19.36 -12.05
C ASN A 44 21.96 20.40 -10.97
N CYS A 45 21.32 21.56 -10.97
CA CYS A 45 21.46 22.55 -9.89
C CYS A 45 20.97 22.01 -8.53
N LEU A 46 20.07 21.02 -8.54
CA LEU A 46 19.67 20.24 -7.37
C LEU A 46 20.28 18.84 -7.48
N PRO A 47 21.09 18.39 -6.50
CA PRO A 47 21.64 17.05 -6.49
C PRO A 47 20.54 15.99 -6.56
N ILE A 48 20.74 14.95 -7.38
CA ILE A 48 19.75 13.88 -7.60
C ILE A 48 19.34 13.18 -6.30
N THR A 49 20.29 12.98 -5.39
CA THR A 49 20.03 12.32 -4.09
C THR A 49 19.06 13.11 -3.22
N VAL A 50 19.06 14.44 -3.30
CA VAL A 50 18.11 15.30 -2.58
C VAL A 50 16.73 15.21 -3.22
N ALA A 51 16.66 15.24 -4.55
CA ALA A 51 15.39 15.05 -5.27
C ALA A 51 14.76 13.69 -4.97
N ASP A 52 15.57 12.63 -4.94
CA ASP A 52 15.10 11.28 -4.64
C ASP A 52 14.69 11.14 -3.17
N GLN A 53 15.39 11.76 -2.21
CA GLN A 53 14.93 11.77 -0.82
C GLN A 53 13.55 12.42 -0.65
N ILE A 54 13.31 13.55 -1.33
CA ILE A 54 11.99 14.21 -1.30
C ILE A 54 10.90 13.29 -1.86
N ARG A 55 11.18 12.56 -2.95
CA ARG A 55 10.25 11.58 -3.54
C ARG A 55 10.01 10.40 -2.63
N LEU A 56 11.07 9.85 -2.05
CA LEU A 56 10.98 8.75 -1.08
C LEU A 56 10.04 9.15 0.06
N TRP A 57 10.23 10.34 0.65
CA TRP A 57 9.35 10.86 1.71
C TRP A 57 7.88 11.04 1.31
N GLU A 58 7.58 11.29 0.03
CA GLU A 58 6.21 11.27 -0.49
C GLU A 58 5.65 9.84 -0.53
N ASP A 59 6.42 8.90 -1.08
CA ASP A 59 6.04 7.48 -1.14
C ASP A 59 5.91 6.84 0.24
N GLU A 60 6.65 7.32 1.24
CA GLU A 60 6.50 6.89 2.62
C GLU A 60 5.08 7.09 3.16
N ARG A 61 4.32 8.07 2.64
CA ARG A 61 2.91 8.27 3.00
C ARG A 61 1.98 7.23 2.38
N ARG A 62 2.42 6.54 1.32
CA ARG A 62 1.67 5.50 0.60
C ARG A 62 2.07 4.08 1.01
N ARG A 63 2.57 3.91 2.25
CA ARG A 63 3.03 2.61 2.75
C ARG A 63 1.91 1.65 3.17
N MET A 64 0.69 2.14 3.35
CA MET A 64 -0.42 1.33 3.84
C MET A 64 -1.58 1.40 2.85
N ASP A 65 -1.84 0.28 2.19
CA ASP A 65 -3.10 0.05 1.49
C ASP A 65 -4.07 -0.59 2.48
N LEU A 66 -5.03 0.20 2.95
CA LEU A 66 -6.12 -0.30 3.78
C LEU A 66 -7.16 -0.94 2.85
N LYS A 67 -7.53 -2.18 3.14
CA LYS A 67 -8.58 -2.92 2.43
C LYS A 67 -9.58 -3.44 3.44
N ASP A 68 -10.86 -3.22 3.18
CA ASP A 68 -11.93 -3.83 3.94
C ASP A 68 -11.95 -5.34 3.68
N ALA A 69 -11.96 -6.12 4.77
CA ALA A 69 -11.68 -7.54 4.73
C ALA A 69 -12.41 -8.30 5.84
N TYR A 70 -12.68 -9.58 5.58
CA TYR A 70 -13.20 -10.52 6.55
C TYR A 70 -12.15 -11.57 6.88
N ILE A 71 -12.05 -11.88 8.17
CA ILE A 71 -11.15 -12.91 8.70
C ILE A 71 -11.99 -14.14 9.05
N TYR A 72 -11.61 -15.29 8.50
CA TYR A 72 -12.09 -16.60 8.89
C TYR A 72 -11.02 -17.29 9.74
N SER A 73 -11.47 -17.78 10.90
CA SER A 73 -10.67 -18.51 11.88
C SER A 73 -11.48 -19.66 12.45
N HIS A 74 -10.85 -20.53 13.25
CA HIS A 74 -11.51 -21.65 13.94
C HIS A 74 -12.15 -22.70 13.02
N PHE A 75 -11.49 -23.04 11.92
CA PHE A 75 -11.89 -24.16 11.05
C PHE A 75 -11.91 -25.48 11.84
N GLU A 76 -12.94 -26.32 11.63
CA GLU A 76 -13.10 -27.60 12.33
C GLU A 76 -12.14 -28.65 11.78
N SER A 77 -11.85 -28.62 10.48
CA SER A 77 -10.88 -29.50 9.81
C SER A 77 -9.81 -28.72 9.05
N GLU A 78 -8.67 -29.38 8.79
CA GLU A 78 -7.66 -28.87 7.85
C GLU A 78 -8.16 -28.88 6.40
N ASP A 79 -8.98 -29.86 6.03
CA ASP A 79 -9.62 -29.92 4.70
C ASP A 79 -10.56 -28.74 4.45
N GLU A 80 -11.25 -28.29 5.49
CA GLU A 80 -12.15 -27.14 5.44
C GLU A 80 -11.39 -25.83 5.23
N PHE A 81 -10.28 -25.66 5.96
CA PHE A 81 -9.37 -24.54 5.76
C PHE A 81 -8.81 -24.53 4.33
N GLN A 82 -8.35 -25.67 3.84
CA GLN A 82 -7.79 -25.79 2.49
C GLN A 82 -8.86 -25.50 1.42
N GLY A 83 -10.07 -26.03 1.57
CA GLY A 83 -11.16 -25.77 0.63
C GLY A 83 -11.56 -24.31 0.54
N VAL A 84 -11.58 -23.57 1.67
CA VAL A 84 -11.83 -22.12 1.66
C VAL A 84 -10.67 -21.36 1.04
N CYS A 85 -9.42 -21.74 1.31
CA CYS A 85 -8.24 -21.15 0.67
C CYS A 85 -8.28 -21.32 -0.84
N ASP A 86 -8.52 -22.54 -1.33
CA ASP A 86 -8.55 -22.86 -2.77
C ASP A 86 -9.67 -22.09 -3.46
N TYR A 87 -10.88 -22.10 -2.90
CA TYR A 87 -12.02 -21.35 -3.44
C TYR A 87 -11.77 -19.84 -3.47
N ALA A 88 -11.15 -19.28 -2.43
CA ALA A 88 -10.82 -17.87 -2.36
C ALA A 88 -9.71 -17.49 -3.35
N GLN A 89 -8.74 -18.38 -3.56
CA GLN A 89 -7.65 -18.19 -4.52
C GLN A 89 -8.14 -18.28 -5.97
N GLU A 90 -8.97 -19.28 -6.30
CA GLU A 90 -9.56 -19.45 -7.64
C GLU A 90 -10.41 -18.25 -8.07
N ARG A 91 -11.15 -17.66 -7.13
CA ARG A 91 -11.96 -16.45 -7.39
C ARG A 91 -11.18 -15.14 -7.32
N GLY A 92 -9.91 -15.18 -6.91
CA GLY A 92 -9.08 -13.97 -6.74
C GLY A 92 -9.54 -13.05 -5.61
N ILE A 93 -10.25 -13.59 -4.61
CA ILE A 93 -10.78 -12.85 -3.44
C ILE A 93 -9.91 -13.00 -2.19
N LEU A 94 -8.90 -13.89 -2.24
CA LEU A 94 -7.96 -14.12 -1.16
C LEU A 94 -7.00 -12.92 -1.00
N LEU A 95 -7.03 -12.29 0.17
CA LEU A 95 -6.09 -11.23 0.53
C LEU A 95 -4.85 -11.79 1.23
N TRP A 96 -5.04 -12.75 2.13
CA TRP A 96 -3.96 -13.37 2.88
C TRP A 96 -4.41 -14.70 3.49
N ALA A 97 -3.49 -15.64 3.65
CA ALA A 97 -3.73 -16.90 4.36
C ALA A 97 -2.53 -17.28 5.23
N ASN A 98 -2.80 -17.96 6.34
CA ASN A 98 -1.79 -18.56 7.20
C ASN A 98 -2.21 -19.97 7.62
N ALA A 99 -1.47 -20.97 7.13
CA ALA A 99 -1.71 -22.38 7.42
C ALA A 99 -1.42 -22.75 8.89
N GLN A 100 -0.41 -22.14 9.53
CA GLN A 100 -0.05 -22.47 10.92
C GLN A 100 -1.13 -22.07 11.91
N GLN A 101 -1.77 -20.93 11.68
CA GLN A 101 -2.84 -20.40 12.53
C GLN A 101 -4.24 -20.72 11.99
N LYS A 102 -4.33 -21.37 10.83
CA LYS A 102 -5.59 -21.61 10.09
C LYS A 102 -6.40 -20.31 9.95
N LEU A 103 -5.78 -19.27 9.40
CA LEU A 103 -6.41 -17.97 9.16
C LEU A 103 -6.54 -17.72 7.67
N VAL A 104 -7.71 -17.26 7.25
CA VAL A 104 -7.97 -16.83 5.88
C VAL A 104 -8.57 -15.44 5.91
N ILE A 105 -8.01 -14.52 5.12
CA ILE A 105 -8.48 -13.16 4.97
C ILE A 105 -8.96 -12.98 3.53
N VAL A 106 -10.23 -12.60 3.37
CA VAL A 106 -10.83 -12.32 2.07
C VAL A 106 -11.28 -10.86 2.00
N ASN A 107 -11.44 -10.33 0.78
CA ASN A 107 -12.03 -9.01 0.57
C ASN A 107 -13.51 -8.97 0.99
N GLU A 108 -14.04 -7.76 1.21
CA GLU A 108 -15.45 -7.54 1.57
C GLU A 108 -16.42 -8.22 0.59
N GLU A 109 -16.21 -8.07 -0.72
CA GLU A 109 -17.03 -8.71 -1.75
C GLU A 109 -16.97 -10.25 -1.71
N GLY A 110 -15.83 -10.79 -1.27
CA GLY A 110 -15.55 -12.23 -1.14
C GLY A 110 -16.34 -12.90 -0.02
N HIS A 111 -16.76 -12.15 1.00
CA HIS A 111 -17.45 -12.68 2.16
C HIS A 111 -18.72 -13.45 1.79
N GLU A 112 -19.56 -12.85 0.95
CA GLU A 112 -20.81 -13.47 0.52
C GLU A 112 -20.57 -14.72 -0.33
N TYR A 113 -19.53 -14.70 -1.20
CA TYR A 113 -19.18 -15.86 -2.02
C TYR A 113 -18.67 -17.04 -1.17
N VAL A 114 -17.82 -16.78 -0.18
CA VAL A 114 -17.32 -17.82 0.73
C VAL A 114 -18.46 -18.37 1.58
N ARG A 115 -19.35 -17.50 2.09
CA ARG A 115 -20.51 -17.92 2.89
C ARG A 115 -21.47 -18.82 2.12
N GLN A 116 -21.75 -18.50 0.86
CA GLN A 116 -22.61 -19.32 0.00
C GLN A 116 -21.96 -20.67 -0.32
N TRP A 117 -20.66 -20.69 -0.62
CA TRP A 117 -19.91 -21.91 -0.85
C TRP A 117 -19.91 -22.80 0.40
N TYR A 118 -19.64 -22.21 1.58
CA TYR A 118 -19.60 -22.90 2.85
C TYR A 118 -20.93 -23.58 3.21
N LYS A 119 -22.05 -22.87 3.01
CA LYS A 119 -23.40 -23.44 3.20
C LYS A 119 -23.68 -24.61 2.27
N ARG A 120 -23.21 -24.58 1.02
CA ARG A 120 -23.35 -25.69 0.06
C ARG A 120 -22.49 -26.89 0.47
N SER A 121 -21.28 -26.65 0.93
CA SER A 121 -20.36 -27.70 1.38
C SER A 121 -20.89 -28.43 2.62
N LYS A 122 -21.34 -27.69 3.65
CA LYS A 122 -21.92 -28.28 4.89
C LYS A 122 -23.33 -28.83 4.69
N GLY A 123 -24.14 -28.22 3.81
CA GLY A 123 -25.48 -28.70 3.49
C GLY A 123 -25.51 -30.00 2.69
N GLY A 124 -24.38 -30.41 2.10
CA GLY A 124 -24.24 -31.69 1.41
C GLY A 124 -24.01 -32.90 2.33
N GLU A 125 -23.68 -32.69 3.62
CA GLU A 125 -23.35 -33.76 4.56
C GLU A 125 -24.58 -34.37 5.28
N THR A 126 -25.82 -33.91 5.03
CA THR A 126 -27.02 -34.41 5.75
C THR A 126 -27.85 -35.45 4.96
N THR A 127 -27.33 -36.02 3.87
CA THR A 127 -28.01 -37.13 3.16
C THR A 127 -27.06 -38.30 2.95
N ALA A 128 -26.93 -39.16 3.97
CA ALA A 128 -26.59 -40.58 3.85
C ALA A 128 -27.12 -41.34 5.06
#